data_AF-A0A7R9VFV5-F1
#
_entry.id   AF-A0A7R9VFV5-F1
#
_cell.length_a   1.000
_cell.length_b   1.000
_cell.length_c   1.000
_cell.angle_alpha   90.00
_cell.angle_beta   90.00
_cell.angle_gamma   90.00
#
_symmetry.space_group_name_H-M   'P 1'
#
loop_
_entity.id
_entity.type
_entity.pdbx_description
1 polymer ?
#
loop_
_entity_poly.entity_id
_entity_poly.type
_entity_poly.pdbx_seq_one_letter_code
_entity_poly.pdbx_strand_id
1 'polypeptide(L)'
;MLHRVLPSNSLRVCFTIWLAQGKRPQQQPTSLARLAASVDPLDHASTIKVLLLHPHVRKHVLKLVYADEWAKSIRESHVLGRQVDQAIAHHWREIDVVKRALRPFLPAVNAMERSMAAPGKGGVPLDVMSSVAWI
;
A
#
# COMPACT_ATOMS: atom_id res chain seq x y z
N MET A 1 -7.55 -1.75 -5.20
CA MET A 1 -8.09 -1.52 -3.85
C MET A 1 -7.39 -2.44 -2.87
N LEU A 2 -6.67 -1.92 -1.87
CA LEU A 2 -6.08 -2.76 -0.83
C LEU A 2 -7.18 -3.17 0.15
N HIS A 3 -7.29 -4.47 0.44
CA HIS A 3 -8.26 -5.01 1.38
C HIS A 3 -7.70 -6.31 1.98
N ARG A 4 -8.22 -6.72 3.12
CA ARG A 4 -7.98 -8.05 3.70
C ARG A 4 -9.29 -8.72 4.09
N VAL A 5 -9.27 -10.05 4.11
CA VAL A 5 -10.36 -10.85 4.63
C VAL A 5 -9.99 -11.28 6.04
N LEU A 6 -10.82 -10.92 7.02
CA LEU A 6 -10.64 -11.37 8.40
C LEU A 6 -11.08 -12.83 8.55
N PRO A 7 -10.52 -13.56 9.55
CA PRO A 7 -10.96 -14.91 9.90
C PRO A 7 -12.46 -14.97 10.17
N SER A 8 -13.10 -16.08 9.80
CA SER A 8 -14.52 -16.33 10.05
C SER A 8 -14.69 -17.58 10.92
N ASN A 9 -15.50 -17.48 11.97
CA ASN A 9 -15.80 -18.58 12.89
C ASN A 9 -17.10 -19.31 12.53
N SER A 10 -17.68 -19.03 11.36
CA SER A 10 -18.91 -19.63 10.86
C SER A 10 -18.82 -19.88 9.35
N LEU A 11 -19.76 -20.65 8.79
CA LEU A 11 -19.80 -20.89 7.35
C LEU A 11 -19.96 -19.56 6.59
N ARG A 12 -19.01 -19.26 5.71
CA ARG A 12 -19.01 -18.07 4.86
C ARG A 12 -18.94 -18.46 3.39
N VAL A 13 -19.97 -18.09 2.64
CA VAL A 13 -20.03 -18.27 1.18
C VAL A 13 -19.77 -16.93 0.49
N CYS A 14 -18.96 -16.92 -0.57
CA CYS A 14 -18.64 -15.72 -1.34
C CYS A 14 -18.59 -16.06 -2.84
N PHE A 15 -19.28 -15.25 -3.65
CA PHE A 15 -19.18 -15.28 -5.11
C PHE A 15 -18.40 -14.05 -5.57
N THR A 16 -17.36 -14.27 -6.36
CA THR A 16 -16.53 -13.18 -6.89
C THR A 16 -16.68 -13.13 -8.41
N ILE A 17 -17.11 -11.98 -8.93
CA ILE A 17 -17.21 -11.70 -10.36
C ILE A 17 -16.17 -10.63 -10.70
N TRP A 18 -15.23 -10.95 -11.57
CA TRP A 18 -14.26 -9.99 -12.10
C TRP A 18 -14.71 -9.52 -13.47
N LEU A 19 -14.90 -8.21 -13.62
CA LEU A 19 -15.21 -7.58 -14.90
C LEU A 19 -13.93 -7.01 -15.48
N ALA A 20 -13.62 -7.35 -16.74
CA ALA A 20 -12.46 -6.82 -17.45
C ALA A 20 -12.92 -6.06 -18.69
N GLN A 21 -12.44 -4.82 -18.84
CA GLN A 21 -12.57 -4.05 -20.06
C GLN A 21 -11.25 -4.13 -20.84
N GLY A 22 -11.33 -4.24 -22.17
CA GLY A 22 -10.15 -4.34 -23.05
C GLY A 22 -9.13 -3.23 -22.76
N LYS A 23 -7.84 -3.58 -22.74
CA LYS A 23 -6.76 -2.66 -22.37
C LYS A 23 -6.67 -1.51 -23.38
N ARG A 24 -6.88 -0.27 -22.91
CA ARG A 24 -6.29 0.91 -23.58
C ARG A 24 -4.76 0.76 -23.55
N PRO A 25 -4.03 1.29 -24.57
CA PRO A 25 -2.58 1.26 -24.55
C PRO A 25 -2.06 1.85 -23.24
N GLN A 26 -1.23 1.05 -22.56
CA GLN A 26 -0.69 1.38 -21.26
C GLN A 26 0.23 2.60 -21.42
N GLN A 27 -0.18 3.75 -20.88
CA GLN A 27 0.68 4.93 -20.80
C GLN A 27 1.97 4.51 -20.08
N GLN A 28 3.11 4.94 -20.62
CA GLN A 28 4.40 4.60 -20.03
C GLN A 28 4.41 5.00 -18.55
N PRO A 29 4.91 4.14 -17.64
CA PRO A 29 4.95 4.46 -16.23
C PRO A 29 5.79 5.72 -16.03
N THR A 30 5.20 6.73 -15.37
CA THR A 30 5.93 7.92 -14.92
C THR A 30 7.13 7.47 -14.10
N SER A 31 8.33 7.87 -14.51
CA SER A 31 9.54 7.49 -13.78
C SER A 31 9.51 8.07 -12.36
N LEU A 32 9.95 7.30 -11.37
CA LEU A 32 10.02 7.76 -9.98
C LEU A 32 10.90 9.01 -9.84
N ALA A 33 11.91 9.16 -10.70
CA ALA A 33 12.75 10.36 -10.77
C ALA A 33 11.97 11.61 -11.16
N ARG A 34 11.07 11.53 -12.16
CA ARG A 34 10.17 12.64 -12.52
C ARG A 34 9.21 12.97 -11.40
N LEU A 35 8.69 11.94 -10.73
CA LEU A 35 7.81 12.13 -9.58
C LEU A 35 8.54 12.84 -8.44
N ALA A 36 9.78 12.45 -8.15
CA ALA A 36 10.61 13.07 -7.12
C ALA A 36 10.94 14.53 -7.44
N ALA A 37 11.16 14.87 -8.73
CA ALA A 37 11.37 16.24 -9.15
C ALA A 37 10.12 17.13 -9.05
N SER A 38 8.93 16.53 -8.98
CA SER A 38 7.64 17.26 -8.94
C SER A 38 7.13 17.57 -7.54
N VAL A 39 7.82 17.11 -6.49
CA VAL A 39 7.39 17.26 -5.09
C VAL A 39 8.38 18.08 -4.29
N ASP A 40 7.86 18.91 -3.38
CA ASP A 40 8.67 19.57 -2.36
C ASP A 40 8.98 18.56 -1.23
N PRO A 41 10.26 18.25 -0.95
CA PRO A 41 10.64 17.33 0.12
C PRO A 41 10.17 17.75 1.51
N LEU A 42 9.92 19.05 1.73
CA LEU A 42 9.47 19.59 3.01
C LEU A 42 7.95 19.49 3.19
N ASP A 43 7.20 19.42 2.09
CA ASP A 43 5.74 19.24 2.12
C ASP A 43 5.38 17.75 2.01
N HIS A 44 5.42 17.08 3.17
CA HIS A 44 5.05 15.67 3.28
C HIS A 44 3.60 15.39 2.83
N ALA A 45 2.66 16.31 3.08
CA ALA A 45 1.25 16.08 2.78
C ALA A 45 1.00 16.04 1.27
N SER A 46 1.54 17.03 0.54
CA SER A 46 1.47 17.06 -0.92
C SER A 46 2.23 15.90 -1.55
N THR A 47 3.40 15.55 -1.00
CA THR A 47 4.18 14.39 -1.46
C THR A 47 3.38 13.09 -1.36
N ILE A 48 2.72 12.83 -0.22
CA ILE A 48 1.87 11.64 -0.05
C ILE A 48 0.70 11.64 -1.02
N LYS A 49 0.02 12.78 -1.20
CA LYS A 49 -1.09 12.89 -2.16
C LYS A 49 -0.65 12.48 -3.57
N VAL A 50 0.49 12.99 -4.04
CA VAL A 50 1.06 12.66 -5.35
C VAL A 50 1.35 11.16 -5.48
N LEU A 51 1.98 10.56 -4.46
CA LEU A 51 2.32 9.13 -4.44
C LEU A 51 1.08 8.24 -4.45
N LEU A 52 0.05 8.60 -3.67
CA LEU A 52 -1.19 7.84 -3.59
C LEU A 52 -2.03 7.96 -4.86
N LEU A 53 -1.99 9.10 -5.56
CA LEU A 53 -2.72 9.25 -6.82
C LEU A 53 -2.11 8.41 -7.95
N HIS A 54 -0.81 8.16 -7.95
CA HIS A 54 -0.13 7.37 -9.00
C HIS A 54 -0.36 5.85 -8.83
N PRO A 55 -1.11 5.16 -9.70
CA PRO A 55 -1.51 3.76 -9.48
C PRO A 55 -0.34 2.79 -9.31
N HIS A 56 0.73 2.98 -10.09
CA HIS A 56 1.92 2.14 -10.04
C HIS A 56 2.72 2.30 -8.76
N VAL A 57 2.68 3.49 -8.14
CA VAL A 57 3.44 3.83 -6.92
C VAL A 57 2.62 3.54 -5.67
N ARG A 58 1.32 3.86 -5.71
CA ARG A 58 0.34 3.63 -4.64
C ARG A 58 0.44 2.24 -4.04
N LYS A 59 0.48 1.18 -4.87
CA LYS A 59 0.57 -0.21 -4.38
C LYS A 59 1.84 -0.48 -3.56
N HIS A 60 2.96 0.16 -3.92
CA HIS A 60 4.23 -0.01 -3.23
C HIS A 60 4.25 0.79 -1.92
N VAL A 61 3.72 2.02 -1.94
CA VAL A 61 3.56 2.84 -0.73
C VAL A 61 2.66 2.12 0.28
N LEU A 62 1.50 1.63 -0.14
CA LEU A 62 0.59 0.91 0.75
C LEU A 62 1.20 -0.40 1.27
N LYS A 63 1.95 -1.15 0.44
CA LYS A 63 2.66 -2.35 0.88
C LYS A 63 3.72 -2.03 1.95
N LEU A 64 4.38 -0.88 1.84
CA LEU A 64 5.35 -0.41 2.82
C LEU A 64 4.68 0.04 4.13
N VAL A 65 3.64 0.89 4.04
CA VAL A 65 2.89 1.42 5.20
C VAL A 65 2.19 0.30 5.98
N TYR A 66 1.67 -0.70 5.31
CA TYR A 66 0.99 -1.85 5.94
C TYR A 66 1.88 -3.10 6.01
N ALA A 67 3.21 -2.96 6.01
CA ALA A 67 4.12 -4.10 5.98
C ALA A 67 3.88 -5.07 7.15
N ASP A 68 3.69 -4.55 8.37
CA ASP A 68 3.44 -5.36 9.56
C ASP A 68 2.06 -6.04 9.53
N GLU A 69 1.01 -5.29 9.18
CA GLU A 69 -0.34 -5.85 9.06
C GLU A 69 -0.42 -6.93 7.97
N TRP A 70 0.35 -6.80 6.89
CA TRP A 70 0.47 -7.83 5.87
C TRP A 70 1.17 -9.08 6.43
N ALA A 71 2.31 -8.93 7.12
CA ALA A 71 3.01 -10.05 7.73
C ALA A 71 2.13 -10.77 8.77
N LYS A 72 1.36 -10.02 9.56
CA LYS A 72 0.35 -10.55 10.47
C LYS A 72 -0.74 -11.32 9.72
N SER A 73 -1.27 -10.77 8.65
CA SER A 73 -2.28 -11.44 7.82
C SER A 73 -1.77 -12.76 7.23
N ILE A 74 -0.49 -12.84 6.83
CA ILE A 74 0.12 -14.10 6.34
C ILE A 74 0.09 -15.17 7.43
N ARG A 75 0.46 -14.81 8.67
CA ARG A 75 0.44 -15.72 9.83
C ARG A 75 -0.97 -16.19 10.18
N GLU A 76 -1.93 -15.26 10.19
CA GLU A 76 -3.32 -15.56 10.58
C GLU A 76 -4.07 -16.40 9.53
N SER A 77 -3.67 -16.32 8.26
CA SER A 77 -4.39 -16.98 7.16
C SER A 77 -3.97 -18.43 6.92
N HIS A 78 -2.89 -18.89 7.54
CA HIS A 78 -2.30 -20.20 7.26
C HIS A 78 -2.01 -20.96 8.56
N VAL A 79 -2.07 -22.29 8.49
CA VAL A 79 -1.55 -23.15 9.55
C VAL A 79 -0.05 -22.92 9.68
N LEU A 80 0.43 -22.75 10.91
CA LEU A 80 1.84 -22.49 11.19
C LEU A 80 2.73 -23.62 10.66
N GLY A 81 3.82 -23.25 9.98
CA GLY A 81 4.75 -24.19 9.37
C GLY A 81 5.77 -23.49 8.49
N ARG A 82 6.70 -24.28 7.91
CA ARG A 82 7.83 -23.76 7.13
C ARG A 82 7.41 -22.88 5.94
N GLN A 83 6.26 -23.15 5.32
CA GLN A 83 5.75 -22.34 4.21
C GLN A 83 5.39 -20.92 4.66
N VAL A 84 4.83 -20.75 5.86
CA VAL A 84 4.48 -19.44 6.43
C VAL A 84 5.73 -18.63 6.70
N ASP A 85 6.76 -19.25 7.28
CA ASP A 85 8.04 -18.59 7.53
C ASP A 85 8.71 -18.13 6.24
N GLN A 86 8.68 -18.96 5.20
CA GLN A 86 9.19 -18.61 3.87
C GLN A 86 8.41 -17.44 3.24
N ALA A 87 7.08 -17.44 3.36
CA ALA A 87 6.24 -16.36 2.86
C ALA A 87 6.51 -15.03 3.58
N ILE A 88 6.68 -15.05 4.90
CA ILE A 88 7.04 -13.87 5.69
C ILE A 88 8.44 -13.37 5.31
N ALA A 89 9.41 -14.27 5.19
CA ALA A 89 10.77 -13.91 4.78
C ALA A 89 10.80 -13.35 3.34
N HIS A 90 9.97 -13.88 2.44
CA HIS A 90 9.80 -13.32 1.10
C HIS A 90 9.20 -11.91 1.16
N HIS A 91 8.11 -11.72 1.90
CA HIS A 91 7.47 -10.42 2.09
C HIS A 91 8.49 -9.36 2.55
N TRP A 92 9.28 -9.64 3.58
CA TRP A 92 10.28 -8.67 4.07
C TRP A 92 11.36 -8.33 3.04
N ARG A 93 11.82 -9.30 2.25
CA ARG A 93 12.74 -9.02 1.13
C ARG A 93 12.12 -8.10 0.08
N GLU A 94 10.83 -8.28 -0.22
CA GLU A 94 10.11 -7.38 -1.13
C GLU A 94 9.96 -5.98 -0.53
N ILE A 95 9.69 -5.87 0.77
CA ILE A 95 9.65 -4.58 1.49
C ILE A 95 10.98 -3.85 1.35
N ASP A 96 12.11 -4.54 1.49
CA ASP A 96 13.42 -3.92 1.35
C ASP A 96 13.68 -3.39 -0.07
N VAL A 97 13.24 -4.13 -1.09
CA VAL A 97 13.30 -3.65 -2.49
C VAL A 97 12.46 -2.38 -2.66
N VAL A 98 11.24 -2.37 -2.12
CA VAL A 98 10.35 -1.21 -2.18
C VAL A 98 10.93 -0.02 -1.43
N LYS A 99 11.48 -0.21 -0.23
CA LYS A 99 12.15 0.83 0.56
C LYS A 99 13.30 1.47 -0.22
N ARG A 100 14.12 0.66 -0.89
CA ARG A 100 15.22 1.18 -1.73
C ARG A 100 14.69 1.99 -2.91
N ALA A 101 13.65 1.51 -3.60
CA ALA A 101 13.06 2.20 -4.73
C ALA A 101 12.40 3.53 -4.33
N LEU A 102 11.76 3.58 -3.15
CA LEU A 102 11.08 4.75 -2.62
C LEU A 102 11.95 5.61 -1.70
N ARG A 103 13.27 5.39 -1.67
CA ARG A 103 14.22 6.12 -0.81
C ARG A 103 14.00 7.65 -0.80
N PRO A 104 13.78 8.34 -1.94
CA PRO A 104 13.55 9.79 -1.96
C PRO A 104 12.31 10.24 -1.18
N PHE A 105 11.33 9.35 -1.00
CA PHE A 105 10.03 9.65 -0.41
C PHE A 105 9.87 9.10 1.01
N LEU A 106 10.86 8.38 1.53
CA LEU A 106 10.77 7.75 2.85
C LEU A 106 10.42 8.73 3.99
N PRO A 107 10.92 9.98 4.03
CA PRO A 107 10.51 10.92 5.08
C PRO A 107 8.99 11.14 5.12
N ALA A 108 8.37 11.34 3.95
CA ALA A 108 6.93 11.51 3.82
C ALA A 108 6.16 10.22 4.17
N VAL A 109 6.65 9.06 3.69
CA VAL A 109 6.02 7.76 4.00
C VAL A 109 6.08 7.44 5.50
N ASN A 110 7.22 7.70 6.15
CA ASN A 110 7.38 7.50 7.60
C ASN A 110 6.51 8.49 8.41
N ALA A 111 6.29 9.71 7.89
CA ALA A 111 5.34 10.64 8.49
C ALA A 111 3.90 10.09 8.43
N MET A 112 3.49 9.54 7.28
CA MET A 112 2.20 8.89 7.10
C MET A 112 2.01 7.69 8.04
N GLU A 113 3.01 6.80 8.12
CA GLU A 113 3.00 5.64 9.01
C GLU A 113 2.79 6.06 10.48
N ARG A 114 3.52 7.07 10.94
CA ARG A 114 3.35 7.62 12.30
C ARG A 114 1.98 8.23 12.54
N SER A 115 1.43 8.97 11.56
CA SER A 115 0.08 9.51 11.65
C SER A 115 -0.99 8.42 11.76
N MET A 116 -0.77 7.27 11.11
CA MET A 116 -1.67 6.13 11.17
C MET A 116 -1.53 5.29 12.45
N ALA A 117 -0.33 5.25 13.04
CA ALA A 117 -0.06 4.55 14.29
C ALA A 117 -0.52 5.33 15.55
N ALA A 118 -0.80 6.63 15.43
CA ALA A 118 -1.21 7.45 16.57
C ALA A 118 -2.64 7.10 17.05
N PRO A 119 -2.81 6.63 18.31
CA PRO A 119 -4.12 6.31 18.86
C PRO A 119 -4.97 7.59 18.99
N GLY A 120 -6.15 7.62 18.36
CA GLY A 120 -7.15 8.69 18.52
C GLY A 120 -7.25 9.75 17.40
N LYS A 121 -6.46 9.65 16.33
CA LYS A 121 -6.62 10.46 15.09
C LYS A 121 -6.54 9.60 13.81
N GLY A 122 -6.87 8.31 13.93
CA GLY A 122 -6.67 7.26 12.91
C GLY A 122 -7.62 7.32 11.71
N GLY A 123 -7.88 8.50 11.18
CA GLY A 123 -8.32 8.67 9.80
C GLY A 123 -7.15 9.27 9.03
N VAL A 124 -6.80 8.70 7.87
CA VAL A 124 -6.23 9.54 6.80
C VAL A 124 -7.15 10.76 6.72
N PRO A 125 -6.66 12.02 6.73
CA PRO A 125 -7.54 13.18 6.65
C PRO A 125 -8.52 12.89 5.52
N LEU A 126 -9.83 12.84 5.83
CA LEU A 126 -10.87 12.44 4.88
C LEU A 126 -10.74 13.23 3.58
N ASP A 127 -10.19 14.44 3.64
CA ASP A 127 -9.82 15.33 2.54
C ASP A 127 -8.83 14.72 1.51
N VAL A 128 -7.89 13.87 1.92
CA VAL A 128 -6.93 13.21 1.02
C VAL A 128 -7.55 11.99 0.31
N MET A 129 -8.47 11.28 0.97
CA MET A 129 -9.13 10.09 0.38
C MET A 129 -10.41 10.41 -0.40
N SER A 130 -11.09 11.53 -0.10
CA SER A 130 -12.30 11.96 -0.81
C SER A 130 -12.02 12.56 -2.20
N SER A 131 -10.78 13.01 -2.44
CA SER A 131 -10.34 13.50 -3.76
C SER A 131 -9.91 12.40 -4.74
N VAL A 132 -9.81 11.13 -4.30
CA VAL A 132 -9.53 9.99 -5.18
C VAL A 132 -10.87 9.43 -5.63
N ALA A 133 -11.46 10.04 -6.66
CA ALA A 133 -12.65 9.51 -7.32
C ALA A 133 -12.40 8.05 -7.69
N TRP A 134 -13.15 7.15 -7.05
CA TRP A 134 -13.07 5.71 -7.26
C TRP A 134 -13.78 5.38 -8.58
N ILE A 135 -13.03 5.46 -9.69
CA ILE A 135 -13.38 4.87 -10.99
C ILE A 135 -12.40 3.72 -11.25
#